data_AF-A0A1J5Q6H3-F1
#
_entry.id   AF-A0A1J5Q6H3-F1
#
_cell.length_a   1.000
_cell.length_b   1.000
_cell.length_c   1.000
_cell.angle_alpha   90.00
_cell.angle_beta   90.00
_cell.angle_gamma   90.00
#
_symmetry.space_group_name_H-M   'P 1'
#
loop_
_entity.id
_entity.type
_entity.pdbx_description
1 polymer ?
#
loop_
_entity_poly.entity_id
_entity_poly.type
_entity_poly.pdbx_seq_one_letter_code
_entity_poly.pdbx_strand_id
1 'polypeptide(L)'
;MHLSLNGWEQLGSLHADIKIPLRHITKTEITENPWKMLRGMRAPGTGIPGIIMLGTMRRKGLKDFCAIYRRRPAIVVHLRDEAFQRLIVTTDETELLNQRLNDALKLI
;
A
#
# COMPACT_ATOMS: atom_id res chain seq x y z
N MET A 1 11.15 -3.66 4.82
CA MET A 1 9.74 -4.05 4.96
C MET A 1 9.41 -5.14 3.94
N HIS A 2 8.81 -6.23 4.37
CA HIS A 2 8.26 -7.27 3.51
C HIS A 2 6.74 -7.25 3.69
N LEU A 3 6.02 -6.96 2.61
CA LEU A 3 4.57 -7.07 2.53
C LEU A 3 4.22 -8.45 1.97
N SER A 4 3.77 -9.34 2.84
CA SER A 4 3.31 -10.67 2.47
C SER A 4 1.86 -10.62 2.02
N LEU A 5 1.57 -11.22 0.87
CA LEU A 5 0.23 -11.32 0.33
C LEU A 5 -0.22 -12.78 0.40
N ASN A 6 -1.46 -13.02 0.87
CA ASN A 6 -2.03 -14.36 0.78
C ASN A 6 -2.38 -14.72 -0.68
N GLY A 7 -2.66 -16.00 -0.96
CA GLY A 7 -2.90 -16.46 -2.34
C GLY A 7 -4.04 -15.74 -3.07
N TRP A 8 -5.11 -15.34 -2.36
CA TRP A 8 -6.20 -14.55 -2.93
C TRP A 8 -5.80 -13.11 -3.23
N GLU A 9 -4.97 -12.52 -2.37
CA GLU A 9 -4.40 -11.19 -2.60
C GLU A 9 -3.45 -11.20 -3.79
N GLN A 10 -2.62 -12.23 -3.93
CA GLN A 10 -1.71 -12.37 -5.06
C GLN A 10 -2.49 -12.49 -6.38
N LEU A 11 -3.48 -13.39 -6.42
CA LEU A 11 -4.33 -13.57 -7.58
C LEU A 11 -5.14 -12.30 -7.91
N GLY A 12 -5.76 -11.70 -6.90
CA GLY A 12 -6.63 -10.53 -7.08
C GLY A 12 -5.85 -9.26 -7.44
N SER A 13 -4.64 -9.08 -6.92
CA SER A 13 -3.80 -7.92 -7.21
C SER A 13 -2.94 -8.09 -8.46
N LEU A 14 -2.69 -9.33 -8.88
CA LEU A 14 -1.72 -9.72 -9.91
C LEU A 14 -0.28 -9.31 -9.54
N HIS A 15 0.06 -9.47 -8.25
CA HIS A 15 1.39 -9.27 -7.70
C HIS A 15 1.76 -10.40 -6.76
N ALA A 16 3.06 -10.71 -6.65
CA ALA A 16 3.60 -11.50 -5.57
C ALA A 16 3.86 -10.62 -4.34
N ASP A 17 4.46 -11.21 -3.30
CA ASP A 17 4.98 -10.46 -2.16
C ASP A 17 5.88 -9.28 -2.58
N ILE A 18 5.78 -8.18 -1.86
CA ILE A 18 6.53 -6.94 -2.15
C ILE A 18 7.59 -6.74 -1.06
N LYS A 19 8.85 -6.57 -1.47
CA LYS A 19 9.98 -6.34 -0.58
C LYS A 19 10.58 -4.97 -0.83
N ILE A 20 10.58 -4.12 0.20
CA ILE A 20 11.08 -2.74 0.15
C ILE A 20 12.18 -2.56 1.19
N PRO A 21 13.39 -2.12 0.83
CA PRO A 21 14.43 -1.73 1.79
C PRO A 21 13.96 -0.57 2.67
N LEU A 22 14.26 -0.59 3.98
CA LEU A 22 13.82 0.49 4.89
C LEU A 22 14.30 1.87 4.43
N ARG A 23 15.54 1.98 3.91
CA ARG A 23 16.11 3.21 3.35
C ARG A 23 15.35 3.80 2.14
N HIS A 24 14.49 3.01 1.49
CA HIS A 24 13.65 3.45 0.37
C HIS A 24 12.29 3.96 0.85
N ILE A 25 11.93 3.75 2.13
CA ILE A 25 10.73 4.35 2.72
C ILE A 25 11.06 5.78 3.14
N THR A 26 10.24 6.74 2.70
CA THR A 26 10.45 8.16 2.98
C THR A 26 9.57 8.68 4.11
N LYS A 27 8.34 8.17 4.21
CA LYS A 27 7.42 8.43 5.33
C LYS A 27 6.31 7.40 5.39
N THR A 28 5.65 7.31 6.54
CA THR A 28 4.40 6.57 6.70
C THR A 28 3.33 7.46 7.30
N GLU A 29 2.07 7.24 6.90
CA GLU A 29 0.91 7.95 7.44
C GLU A 29 -0.31 7.02 7.47
N ILE A 30 -1.21 7.26 8.41
CA ILE A 30 -2.48 6.54 8.50
C ILE A 30 -3.56 7.37 7.82
N THR A 31 -4.44 6.70 7.09
CA THR A 31 -5.62 7.31 6.50
C THR A 31 -6.88 6.58 6.90
N GLU A 32 -7.84 7.32 7.46
CA GLU A 32 -9.18 6.82 7.77
C GLU A 32 -9.99 6.49 6.51
N ASN A 33 -9.61 7.05 5.36
CA ASN A 33 -10.33 6.87 4.10
C ASN A 33 -9.37 6.63 2.93
N PRO A 34 -8.88 5.38 2.78
CA PRO A 34 -7.93 5.04 1.72
C PRO A 34 -8.49 5.23 0.30
N TRP A 35 -9.81 5.21 0.11
CA TRP A 35 -10.43 5.45 -1.19
C TRP A 35 -10.15 6.85 -1.73
N LYS A 36 -10.03 7.85 -0.84
CA LYS A 36 -9.62 9.22 -1.22
C LYS A 36 -8.15 9.31 -1.61
N MET A 37 -7.34 8.31 -1.27
CA MET A 37 -5.92 8.27 -1.62
C MET A 37 -5.67 7.67 -3.01
N LEU A 38 -6.65 6.98 -3.60
CA LEU A 38 -6.56 6.41 -4.93
C LEU A 38 -6.38 7.52 -5.98
N ARG A 39 -5.44 7.31 -6.90
CA ARG A 39 -5.11 8.30 -7.94
C ARG A 39 -5.03 7.63 -9.31
N GLY A 40 -5.75 8.19 -10.29
CA GLY A 40 -5.70 7.72 -11.67
C GLY A 40 -6.55 6.47 -11.92
N MET A 41 -6.07 5.59 -12.79
CA MET A 41 -6.84 4.42 -13.25
C MET A 41 -6.28 3.12 -12.67
N ARG A 42 -7.18 2.22 -12.25
CA ARG A 42 -6.80 0.86 -11.86
C ARG A 42 -6.43 0.06 -13.10
N ALA A 43 -5.20 -0.43 -13.12
CA ALA A 43 -4.71 -1.42 -14.08
C ALA A 43 -3.34 -1.88 -13.61
N PRO A 44 -3.04 -3.17 -13.42
CA PRO A 44 -3.95 -4.31 -13.37
C PRO A 44 -4.56 -4.51 -11.96
N GLY A 45 -5.36 -5.56 -11.80
CA GLY A 45 -5.88 -6.03 -10.52
C GLY A 45 -7.40 -5.95 -10.38
N THR A 46 -7.91 -6.26 -9.20
CA THR A 46 -9.33 -6.38 -8.87
C THR A 46 -9.82 -5.15 -8.11
N GLY A 47 -10.99 -4.62 -8.46
CA GLY A 47 -11.55 -3.51 -7.71
C GLY A 47 -13.05 -3.39 -7.83
N ILE A 48 -13.72 -3.37 -6.68
CA ILE A 48 -15.14 -3.04 -6.52
C ILE A 48 -15.22 -1.82 -5.59
N PRO A 49 -15.67 -0.65 -6.07
CA PRO A 49 -15.73 0.58 -5.29
C PRO A 49 -16.39 0.39 -3.92
N GLY A 50 -15.72 0.87 -2.86
CA GLY A 50 -16.20 0.79 -1.48
C GLY A 50 -16.02 -0.58 -0.79
N ILE A 51 -15.67 -1.64 -1.54
CA ILE A 51 -15.54 -3.00 -1.00
C ILE A 51 -14.09 -3.47 -1.03
N ILE A 52 -13.45 -3.42 -2.20
CA ILE A 52 -12.09 -3.94 -2.36
C ILE A 52 -11.36 -3.21 -3.48
N MET A 53 -10.08 -2.90 -3.25
CA MET A 53 -9.16 -2.47 -4.29
C MET A 53 -7.81 -3.19 -4.08
N LEU A 54 -7.57 -4.20 -4.90
CA LEU A 54 -6.34 -5.00 -4.97
C LEU A 54 -5.65 -4.76 -6.30
N GLY A 55 -4.39 -4.34 -6.29
CA GLY A 55 -3.59 -4.20 -7.50
C GLY A 55 -2.97 -2.83 -7.62
N THR A 56 -2.91 -2.28 -8.83
CA THR A 56 -2.16 -1.06 -9.08
C THR A 56 -3.03 0.08 -9.58
N MET A 57 -2.90 1.24 -8.94
CA MET A 57 -3.38 2.51 -9.46
C MET A 57 -2.28 3.22 -10.23
N ARG A 58 -2.57 3.67 -11.46
CA ARG A 58 -1.62 4.34 -12.34
C ARG A 58 -2.06 5.78 -12.62
N ARG A 59 -1.16 6.75 -12.44
CA ARG A 59 -1.40 8.16 -12.79
C ARG A 59 -0.12 8.82 -13.30
N LYS A 60 -0.11 9.32 -14.54
CA LYS A 60 1.01 10.10 -15.11
C LYS A 60 2.39 9.45 -14.88
N GLY A 61 2.52 8.16 -15.18
CA GLY A 61 3.77 7.40 -14.98
C GLY A 61 4.01 6.89 -13.55
N LEU A 62 3.26 7.38 -12.56
CA LEU A 62 3.36 6.96 -11.17
C LEU A 62 2.45 5.77 -10.88
N LYS A 63 2.87 4.92 -9.94
CA LYS A 63 2.15 3.69 -9.55
C LYS A 63 1.99 3.60 -8.03
N ASP A 64 0.78 3.35 -7.57
CA ASP A 64 0.52 2.93 -6.20
C ASP A 64 0.13 1.45 -6.20
N PHE A 65 0.74 0.66 -5.33
CA PHE A 65 0.16 -0.63 -4.98
C PHE A 65 -0.92 -0.41 -3.93
N CYS A 66 -2.07 -1.05 -4.08
CA CYS A 66 -3.14 -0.99 -3.10
C CYS A 66 -3.62 -2.38 -2.73
N ALA A 67 -3.75 -2.60 -1.43
CA ALA A 67 -4.49 -3.69 -0.83
C ALA A 67 -5.51 -3.09 0.17
N ILE A 68 -6.58 -2.51 -0.37
CA ILE A 68 -7.58 -1.77 0.40
C ILE A 68 -8.83 -2.63 0.57
N TYR A 69 -9.28 -2.74 1.82
CA TYR A 69 -10.46 -3.51 2.18
C TYR A 69 -11.49 -2.65 2.87
N ARG A 70 -12.68 -2.58 2.26
CA ARG A 70 -13.83 -1.80 2.73
C ARG A 70 -13.43 -0.34 2.99
N ARG A 71 -14.18 0.37 3.83
CA ARG A 71 -13.88 1.75 4.24
C ARG A 71 -13.20 1.76 5.62
N ARG A 72 -12.17 0.91 5.77
CA ARG A 72 -11.36 0.82 7.00
C ARG A 72 -10.10 1.69 6.89
N PRO A 73 -9.48 2.06 8.03
CA PRO A 73 -8.18 2.71 8.02
C PRO A 73 -7.13 1.90 7.26
N ALA A 74 -6.14 2.59 6.72
CA ALA A 74 -5.02 1.98 6.03
C ALA A 74 -3.73 2.74 6.36
N ILE A 75 -2.61 2.03 6.29
CA ILE A 75 -1.30 2.66 6.25
C ILE A 75 -0.95 3.03 4.81
N VAL A 76 -0.40 4.23 4.64
CA VAL A 76 0.21 4.69 3.39
C VAL A 76 1.71 4.78 3.62
N VAL A 77 2.46 3.94 2.93
CA VAL A 77 3.92 3.91 2.96
C VAL A 77 4.43 4.60 1.70
N HIS A 78 5.12 5.73 1.84
CA HIS A 78 5.69 6.48 0.72
C HIS A 78 7.10 5.99 0.44
N LEU A 79 7.42 5.82 -0.84
CA LEU A 79 8.63 5.18 -1.33
C LEU A 79 9.41 6.08 -2.27
N ARG A 80 10.72 5.87 -2.33
CA ARG A 80 11.64 6.37 -3.36
C ARG A 80 12.40 5.20 -3.97
N ASP A 81 12.93 5.39 -5.18
CA ASP A 81 13.80 4.40 -5.85
C ASP A 81 13.16 3.01 -6.01
N GLU A 82 11.83 2.97 -6.15
CA GLU A 82 11.02 1.76 -6.22
C GLU A 82 10.00 1.84 -7.37
N ALA A 83 9.51 0.67 -7.82
CA ALA A 83 8.51 0.60 -8.88
C ALA A 83 7.16 1.23 -8.50
N PHE A 84 6.86 1.26 -7.20
CA PHE A 84 5.72 1.95 -6.62
C PHE A 84 6.19 3.19 -5.86
N GLN A 85 5.45 4.29 -5.95
CA GLN A 85 5.68 5.46 -5.12
C GLN A 85 4.99 5.33 -3.75
N ARG A 86 3.94 4.50 -3.66
CA ARG A 86 3.19 4.27 -2.43
C ARG A 86 2.68 2.85 -2.34
N LEU A 87 2.67 2.31 -1.13
CA LEU A 87 1.87 1.14 -0.75
C LEU A 87 0.71 1.64 0.12
N ILE A 88 -0.53 1.32 -0.26
CA ILE A 88 -1.74 1.68 0.51
C ILE A 88 -2.40 0.37 0.97
N VAL A 89 -2.28 0.05 2.26
CA VAL A 89 -2.63 -1.27 2.77
C VAL A 89 -3.54 -1.16 3.98
N THR A 90 -4.70 -1.82 3.92
CA THR A 90 -5.56 -2.02 5.09
C THR A 90 -5.05 -3.21 5.89
N THR A 91 -4.80 -3.01 7.18
CA THR A 91 -4.43 -4.08 8.12
C THR A 91 -5.04 -3.82 9.49
N ASP A 92 -5.32 -4.87 10.25
CA ASP A 92 -5.87 -4.74 11.60
C ASP A 92 -4.82 -4.12 12.57
N GLU A 93 -3.53 -4.19 12.22
CA GLU A 93 -2.42 -3.63 13.00
C GLU A 93 -1.92 -2.27 12.46
N THR A 94 -2.80 -1.46 11.86
CA THR A 94 -2.39 -0.23 11.13
C THR A 94 -1.56 0.72 12.02
N GLU A 95 -2.00 0.95 13.26
CA GLU A 95 -1.29 1.80 14.23
C GLU A 95 0.06 1.22 14.65
N LEU A 96 0.08 -0.05 15.04
CA LEU A 96 1.29 -0.73 15.48
C LEU A 96 2.35 -0.77 14.37
N LEU A 97 1.94 -1.07 13.14
CA LEU A 97 2.83 -1.07 11.98
C LEU A 97 3.37 0.33 11.69
N ASN A 98 2.53 1.37 11.75
CA ASN A 98 2.95 2.74 11.55
C ASN A 98 3.96 3.19 12.61
N GLN A 99 3.73 2.85 13.88
CA GLN A 99 4.68 3.11 14.96
C GLN A 99 6.02 2.40 14.71
N ARG A 100 6.00 1.09 14.44
CA ARG A 100 7.22 0.29 14.17
C ARG A 100 8.03 0.84 13.01
N LEU A 101 7.38 1.24 11.92
CA LEU A 101 8.07 1.81 10.77
C LEU A 101 8.66 3.18 11.11
N ASN A 102 7.92 4.05 11.79
CA ASN A 102 8.45 5.35 12.21
C ASN A 102 9.64 5.23 13.16
N ASP A 103 9.61 4.29 14.10
CA ASP A 103 10.73 4.07 15.01
C ASP A 103 11.95 3.50 14.28
N ALA A 104 11.75 2.56 13.35
CA ALA A 104 12.84 2.04 12.51
C ALA A 104 13.46 3.13 11.62
N LEU A 105 12.66 4.07 11.11
CA LEU A 105 13.14 5.17 10.28
C LEU A 105 13.97 6.20 11.06
N LYS A 106 13.79 6.33 12.38
CA LYS A 106 14.61 7.21 13.22
C LYS A 106 16.03 6.66 13.46
N LEU A 107 16.26 5.38 13.17
CA LEU A 107 17.51 4.69 13.44
C LEU A 107 18.46 4.62 12.24
N ILE A 108 18.05 5.17 11.09
CA ILE A 108 18.81 5.16 9.83
C ILE A 108 19.07 6.58 9.33
#